data_AF-A0A7S0T2X9-F1
#
_entry.id   AF-A0A7S0T2X9-F1
#
_cell.length_a   1.000
_cell.length_b   1.000
_cell.length_c   1.000
_cell.angle_alpha   90.00
_cell.angle_beta   90.00
_cell.angle_gamma   90.00
#
_symmetry.space_group_name_H-M   'P 1'
#
loop_
_entity.id
_entity.type
_entity.pdbx_description
1 polymer ?
#
loop_
_entity_poly.entity_id
_entity_poly.type
_entity_poly.pdbx_seq_one_letter_code
_entity_poly.pdbx_strand_id
1 'polypeptide(L)'
;MFLRRMMSLYIASHYKNTPNDLQLMADAPAHRLFVLLAPMNEKANALPEILCVIQVSLEGAISRGSASATLAAGHAPQGDLVPWTVATQFQDPEFPSLTGARIVRIATHPDLPRQGYGSRALSQLHAYYEGKLTNLAETDAAPSDAPRSSAAASAPDGGLLKEVIKPRAALPPLLTPLGERRPERVHWVGAAFGLTQSLYSFWTRAGYQPVYLRQTTSDVTGEHSAILIRALDTRDDDDDDAPATAPQWLTAFSSDFRQRFTSLLGGPFRNMPPGLALAVLAPRVDFNDDERAEGCTASAVVRPDGRAISAHDVKRLEKYAQSLVDHHLVADLVPPMARSYFAGNVPASMSYAQSAILLSLGLQHKEMDDVARALGLPTQQVMALFNKAVRKMHGALRAGKEREVEAEMPTAMIPKLKPLEVGLDEDLEDGAAKVNEALRAKQKELLEEAGLERFAIAGQETDWDAALSGGAKKKVPASGLLSVKRKAGAEDEQSEEAERTPGKKDGKRDRKGGSTPGGHKSPHGKSPASHGKSSSKKSKGGK
;
A
#
# COMPACT_ATOMS: atom_id res chain seq x y z
N MET A 1 -52.95 16.56 -14.21
CA MET A 1 -51.79 17.45 -14.52
C MET A 1 -50.49 16.95 -13.88
N PHE A 2 -50.45 16.64 -12.57
CA PHE A 2 -49.22 16.19 -11.89
C PHE A 2 -48.61 14.90 -12.48
N LEU A 3 -49.42 13.85 -12.66
CA LEU A 3 -48.98 12.59 -13.27
C LEU A 3 -48.39 12.80 -14.67
N ARG A 4 -48.99 13.69 -15.48
CA ARG A 4 -48.47 14.03 -16.82
C ARG A 4 -47.08 14.65 -16.75
N ARG A 5 -46.84 15.56 -15.79
CA ARG A 5 -45.51 16.17 -15.58
C ARG A 5 -44.48 15.13 -15.13
N MET A 6 -44.86 14.25 -14.20
CA MET A 6 -44.00 13.16 -13.73
C MET A 6 -43.63 12.19 -14.86
N MET A 7 -44.61 11.75 -15.66
CA MET A 7 -44.38 10.85 -16.79
C MET A 7 -43.56 11.52 -17.89
N SER A 8 -43.78 12.81 -18.16
CA SER A 8 -42.95 13.59 -19.08
C SER A 8 -41.48 13.58 -18.65
N LEU A 9 -41.23 13.65 -17.34
CA LEU A 9 -39.88 13.60 -16.80
C LEU A 9 -39.23 12.23 -16.98
N TYR A 10 -39.96 11.13 -16.73
CA TYR A 10 -39.45 9.79 -16.99
C TYR A 10 -39.15 9.55 -18.48
N ILE A 11 -39.99 10.08 -19.36
CA ILE A 11 -39.77 9.97 -20.80
C ILE A 11 -38.51 10.74 -21.21
N ALA A 12 -38.28 11.91 -20.63
CA ALA A 12 -37.12 12.74 -20.93
C ALA A 12 -35.80 12.17 -20.38
N SER A 13 -35.82 11.47 -19.24
CA SER A 13 -34.59 11.01 -18.57
C SER A 13 -34.15 9.58 -18.94
N HIS A 14 -35.05 8.75 -19.47
CA HIS A 14 -34.77 7.35 -19.78
C HIS A 14 -34.64 7.09 -21.28
N TYR A 15 -33.57 6.39 -21.65
CA TYR A 15 -33.26 6.03 -23.03
C TYR A 15 -34.32 5.13 -23.69
N LYS A 16 -35.06 4.34 -22.89
CA LYS A 16 -36.17 3.51 -23.36
C LYS A 16 -37.26 3.45 -22.30
N ASN A 17 -38.49 3.72 -22.73
CA ASN A 17 -39.69 3.57 -21.92
C ASN A 17 -40.68 2.70 -22.67
N THR A 18 -41.45 1.90 -21.94
CA THR A 18 -42.58 1.18 -22.51
C THR A 18 -43.87 1.72 -21.90
N PRO A 19 -44.99 1.78 -22.64
CA PRO A 19 -46.27 2.20 -22.06
C PRO A 19 -46.69 1.35 -20.85
N ASN A 20 -46.27 0.08 -20.84
CA ASN A 20 -46.49 -0.87 -19.75
C ASN A 20 -45.80 -0.46 -18.44
N ASP A 21 -44.83 0.46 -18.48
CA ASP A 21 -44.14 0.94 -17.27
C ASP A 21 -45.12 1.59 -16.28
N LEU A 22 -46.11 2.34 -16.79
CA LEU A 22 -47.14 2.96 -15.95
C LEU A 22 -48.05 1.91 -15.32
N GLN A 23 -48.37 0.85 -16.07
CA GLN A 23 -49.15 -0.27 -15.57
C GLN A 23 -48.36 -1.02 -14.49
N LEU A 24 -47.07 -1.30 -14.71
CA LEU A 24 -46.20 -1.94 -13.74
C LEU A 24 -46.11 -1.14 -12.43
N MET A 25 -45.99 0.19 -12.54
CA MET A 25 -45.98 1.09 -11.38
C MET A 25 -47.30 1.06 -10.59
N ALA A 26 -48.43 0.84 -11.25
CA ALA A 26 -49.75 0.80 -10.61
C ALA A 26 -50.10 -0.57 -10.03
N ASP A 27 -49.60 -1.65 -10.64
CA ASP A 27 -49.95 -3.03 -10.31
C ASP A 27 -49.10 -3.60 -9.16
N ALA A 28 -47.80 -3.28 -9.12
CA ALA A 28 -46.91 -3.82 -8.10
C ALA A 28 -46.93 -2.99 -6.80
N PRO A 29 -47.43 -3.56 -5.66
CA PRO A 29 -47.64 -2.82 -4.41
C PRO A 29 -46.34 -2.41 -3.71
N ALA A 30 -45.22 -3.05 -4.07
CA ALA A 30 -43.90 -2.77 -3.54
C ALA A 30 -43.27 -1.49 -4.13
N HIS A 31 -43.87 -0.90 -5.18
CA HIS A 31 -43.37 0.35 -5.75
C HIS A 31 -43.75 1.56 -4.88
N ARG A 32 -42.78 2.44 -4.68
CA ARG A 32 -42.91 3.74 -4.01
C ARG A 32 -42.36 4.83 -4.91
N LEU A 33 -43.03 5.98 -4.93
CA LEU A 33 -42.62 7.15 -5.71
C LEU A 33 -42.25 8.29 -4.76
N PHE A 34 -41.06 8.84 -4.95
CA PHE A 34 -40.58 10.01 -4.24
C PHE A 34 -40.36 11.14 -5.24
N VAL A 35 -40.79 12.35 -4.88
CA VAL A 35 -40.67 13.54 -5.72
C VAL A 35 -39.95 14.64 -4.97
N LEU A 36 -38.96 15.25 -5.61
CA LEU A 36 -38.31 16.47 -5.15
C LEU A 36 -39.03 17.66 -5.79
N LEU A 37 -39.59 18.52 -4.95
CA LEU A 37 -40.39 19.66 -5.36
C LEU A 37 -39.63 20.97 -5.14
N ALA A 38 -39.90 21.96 -5.98
CA ALA A 38 -39.45 23.33 -5.74
C ALA A 38 -40.11 23.90 -4.46
N PRO A 39 -39.46 24.81 -3.72
CA PRO A 39 -40.04 25.46 -2.55
C PRO A 39 -41.39 26.09 -2.90
N MET A 40 -42.44 25.73 -2.17
CA MET A 40 -43.77 26.31 -2.37
C MET A 40 -43.88 27.63 -1.60
N ASN A 41 -44.35 28.68 -2.28
CA ASN A 41 -44.91 29.83 -1.58
C ASN A 41 -46.33 29.43 -1.14
N GLU A 42 -46.57 29.30 0.16
CA GLU A 42 -47.86 28.91 0.76
C GLU A 42 -49.07 29.74 0.26
N LYS A 43 -48.80 30.94 -0.27
CA LYS A 43 -49.81 31.86 -0.82
C LYS A 43 -50.25 31.54 -2.25
N ALA A 44 -49.49 30.73 -2.99
CA ALA A 44 -49.83 30.36 -4.36
C ALA A 44 -50.45 28.95 -4.37
N ASN A 45 -51.76 28.88 -4.65
CA ASN A 45 -52.49 27.62 -4.93
C ASN A 45 -52.08 27.01 -6.29
N ALA A 46 -50.79 26.92 -6.57
CA ALA A 46 -50.22 26.36 -7.77
C ALA A 46 -49.59 25.00 -7.48
N LEU A 47 -49.73 24.05 -8.41
CA LEU A 47 -49.05 22.76 -8.33
C LEU A 47 -47.53 22.98 -8.41
N PRO A 48 -46.75 22.51 -7.43
CA PRO A 48 -45.30 22.67 -7.43
C PRO A 48 -44.67 22.00 -8.65
N GLU A 49 -43.56 22.56 -9.08
CA GLU A 49 -42.75 21.99 -10.13
C GLU A 49 -41.93 20.81 -9.60
N ILE A 50 -41.87 19.74 -10.40
CA ILE A 50 -41.16 18.51 -10.06
C ILE A 50 -39.73 18.61 -10.60
N LEU A 51 -38.76 18.69 -9.70
CA LEU A 51 -37.34 18.81 -10.05
C LEU A 51 -36.68 17.45 -10.27
N CYS A 52 -37.05 16.46 -9.46
CA CYS A 52 -36.53 15.09 -9.54
C CYS A 52 -37.61 14.09 -9.11
N VAL A 53 -37.64 12.91 -9.72
CA VAL A 53 -38.50 11.79 -9.35
C VAL A 53 -37.66 10.54 -9.16
N ILE A 54 -37.87 9.83 -8.06
CA ILE A 54 -37.24 8.55 -7.76
C ILE A 54 -38.34 7.49 -7.64
N GLN A 55 -38.22 6.42 -8.42
CA GLN A 55 -39.02 5.21 -8.28
C GLN A 55 -38.21 4.17 -7.51
N VAL A 56 -38.76 3.70 -6.41
CA VAL A 56 -38.19 2.64 -5.58
C VAL A 56 -39.09 1.42 -5.63
N SER A 57 -38.51 0.23 -5.56
CA SER A 57 -39.19 -1.04 -5.32
C SER A 57 -38.64 -1.62 -4.04
N LEU A 58 -39.50 -1.94 -3.07
CA LEU A 58 -39.09 -2.72 -1.91
C LEU A 58 -38.87 -4.17 -2.35
N GLU A 59 -37.74 -4.75 -1.96
CA GLU A 59 -37.34 -6.12 -2.32
C GLU A 59 -36.83 -6.87 -1.09
N GLY A 60 -36.92 -8.20 -1.08
CA GLY A 60 -36.39 -9.05 -0.01
C GLY A 60 -37.42 -9.53 1.02
N ALA A 61 -37.00 -9.76 2.26
CA ALA A 61 -37.77 -10.51 3.27
C ALA A 61 -38.17 -11.93 2.82
N ILE A 62 -37.33 -12.56 1.99
CA ILE A 62 -37.57 -13.91 1.49
C ILE A 62 -37.13 -14.91 2.55
N SER A 63 -37.96 -15.90 2.84
CA SER A 63 -37.61 -16.92 3.83
C SER A 63 -36.39 -17.72 3.37
N ARG A 64 -35.46 -18.01 4.30
CA ARG A 64 -34.24 -18.77 4.01
C ARG A 64 -34.53 -20.11 3.35
N GLY A 65 -35.60 -20.79 3.76
CA GLY A 65 -36.03 -22.07 3.17
C GLY A 65 -36.50 -21.94 1.73
N SER A 66 -37.18 -20.85 1.37
CA SER A 66 -37.55 -20.57 -0.02
C SER A 66 -36.33 -20.19 -0.85
N ALA A 67 -35.43 -19.37 -0.31
CA ALA A 67 -34.20 -18.97 -0.96
C ALA A 67 -33.28 -20.17 -1.25
N SER A 68 -33.09 -21.07 -0.27
CA SER A 68 -32.26 -22.27 -0.44
C SER A 68 -32.86 -23.27 -1.43
N ALA A 69 -34.18 -23.50 -1.38
CA ALA A 69 -34.87 -24.38 -2.34
C ALA A 69 -34.76 -23.86 -3.77
N THR A 70 -34.88 -22.55 -3.95
CA THR A 70 -34.79 -21.88 -5.25
C THR A 70 -33.37 -21.92 -5.81
N LEU A 71 -32.37 -21.68 -4.94
CA LEU A 71 -30.96 -21.80 -5.31
C LEU A 71 -30.59 -23.24 -5.70
N ALA A 72 -31.10 -24.23 -4.97
CA ALA A 72 -30.92 -25.64 -5.29
C ALA A 72 -31.61 -26.04 -6.61
N ALA A 73 -32.76 -25.45 -6.92
CA ALA A 73 -33.47 -25.65 -8.17
C ALA A 73 -32.82 -24.91 -9.37
N GLY A 74 -31.90 -23.97 -9.12
CA GLY A 74 -31.22 -23.19 -10.16
C GLY A 74 -32.13 -22.24 -10.94
N HIS A 75 -33.31 -21.90 -10.40
CA HIS A 75 -34.25 -20.97 -11.03
C HIS A 75 -34.26 -19.64 -10.28
N ALA A 76 -34.45 -18.52 -10.98
CA ALA A 76 -34.68 -17.22 -10.37
C ALA A 76 -36.15 -16.82 -10.59
N PRO A 77 -36.97 -16.78 -9.53
CA PRO A 77 -38.36 -16.34 -9.60
C PRO A 77 -38.48 -14.93 -10.17
N GLN A 78 -39.62 -14.65 -10.80
CA GLN A 78 -39.93 -13.29 -11.25
C GLN A 78 -40.17 -12.38 -10.03
N GLY A 79 -39.55 -11.21 -10.04
CA GLY A 79 -39.55 -10.28 -8.91
C GLY A 79 -38.14 -10.05 -8.37
N ASP A 80 -38.03 -9.41 -7.20
CA ASP A 80 -36.84 -9.26 -6.36
C ASP A 80 -35.48 -9.43 -7.07
N LEU A 81 -35.19 -8.51 -8.00
CA LEU A 81 -34.06 -8.65 -8.93
C LEU A 81 -32.73 -8.72 -8.18
N VAL A 82 -32.52 -7.85 -7.20
CA VAL A 82 -31.25 -7.74 -6.48
C VAL A 82 -31.05 -8.94 -5.54
N PRO A 83 -32.01 -9.31 -4.67
CA PRO A 83 -31.93 -10.52 -3.87
C PRO A 83 -31.55 -11.78 -4.66
N TRP A 84 -32.26 -12.05 -5.76
CA TRP A 84 -32.01 -13.25 -6.55
C TRP A 84 -30.67 -13.20 -7.27
N THR A 85 -30.30 -12.07 -7.86
CA THR A 85 -29.02 -11.95 -8.58
C THR A 85 -27.83 -12.13 -7.63
N VAL A 86 -27.88 -11.50 -6.45
CA VAL A 86 -26.81 -11.62 -5.45
C VAL A 86 -26.77 -13.05 -4.89
N ALA A 87 -27.91 -13.64 -4.53
CA ALA A 87 -27.95 -15.01 -4.02
C ALA A 87 -27.40 -16.03 -5.03
N THR A 88 -27.75 -15.91 -6.31
CA THR A 88 -27.21 -16.78 -7.36
C THR A 88 -25.71 -16.55 -7.57
N GLN A 89 -25.24 -15.29 -7.54
CA GLN A 89 -23.84 -14.97 -7.83
C GLN A 89 -22.89 -15.35 -6.68
N PHE A 90 -23.34 -15.21 -5.43
CA PHE A 90 -22.54 -15.51 -4.24
C PHE A 90 -22.88 -16.85 -3.61
N GLN A 91 -23.91 -17.55 -4.11
CA GLN A 91 -24.45 -18.80 -3.54
C GLN A 91 -24.82 -18.64 -2.06
N ASP A 92 -25.31 -17.45 -1.71
CA ASP A 92 -25.63 -17.08 -0.33
C ASP A 92 -27.15 -16.98 -0.13
N PRO A 93 -27.77 -17.89 0.65
CA PRO A 93 -29.19 -17.85 0.97
C PRO A 93 -29.54 -16.83 2.06
N GLU A 94 -28.56 -16.20 2.71
CA GLU A 94 -28.78 -15.21 3.78
C GLU A 94 -29.16 -13.85 3.21
N PHE A 95 -28.52 -13.40 2.12
CA PHE A 95 -28.78 -12.08 1.54
C PHE A 95 -30.27 -11.83 1.17
N PRO A 96 -31.01 -12.77 0.56
CA PRO A 96 -32.44 -12.57 0.26
C PRO A 96 -33.35 -12.38 1.48
N SER A 97 -32.90 -12.81 2.67
CA SER A 97 -33.64 -12.59 3.91
C SER A 97 -33.60 -11.13 4.36
N LEU A 98 -32.60 -10.37 3.92
CA LEU A 98 -32.50 -8.94 4.18
C LEU A 98 -33.55 -8.17 3.37
N THR A 99 -34.20 -7.20 4.03
CA THR A 99 -35.06 -6.23 3.34
C THR A 99 -34.24 -5.14 2.68
N GLY A 100 -34.62 -4.78 1.45
CA GLY A 100 -33.93 -3.86 0.59
C GLY A 100 -34.85 -2.91 -0.14
N ALA A 101 -34.28 -1.84 -0.68
CA ALA A 101 -34.96 -0.91 -1.57
C ALA A 101 -34.16 -0.79 -2.87
N ARG A 102 -34.70 -1.27 -3.99
CA ARG A 102 -34.11 -1.05 -5.31
C ARG A 102 -34.61 0.24 -5.93
N ILE A 103 -33.71 1.15 -6.24
CA ILE A 103 -34.00 2.30 -7.09
C ILE A 103 -34.12 1.79 -8.53
N VAL A 104 -35.35 1.80 -9.03
CA VAL A 104 -35.68 1.37 -10.40
C VAL A 104 -35.37 2.49 -11.38
N ARG A 105 -35.75 3.73 -11.03
CA ARG A 105 -35.58 4.91 -11.88
C ARG A 105 -35.26 6.15 -11.06
N ILE A 106 -34.37 6.99 -11.59
CA ILE A 106 -34.13 8.34 -11.13
C ILE A 106 -34.19 9.28 -12.33
N ALA A 107 -35.03 10.29 -12.24
CA ALA A 107 -35.31 11.21 -13.33
C ALA A 107 -35.17 12.64 -12.85
N THR A 108 -34.17 13.36 -13.38
CA THR A 108 -33.95 14.79 -13.10
C THR A 108 -34.41 15.64 -14.28
N HIS A 109 -34.84 16.86 -14.01
CA HIS A 109 -35.26 17.79 -15.07
C HIS A 109 -34.16 17.97 -16.13
N PRO A 110 -34.46 17.80 -17.45
CA PRO A 110 -33.45 17.82 -18.52
C PRO A 110 -32.77 19.18 -18.69
N ASP A 111 -33.41 20.26 -18.25
CA ASP A 111 -32.84 21.62 -18.29
C ASP A 111 -31.98 21.95 -17.06
N LEU A 112 -32.00 21.10 -16.03
CA LEU A 112 -31.23 21.28 -14.79
C LEU A 112 -30.20 20.16 -14.53
N PRO A 113 -29.48 19.63 -15.55
CA PRO A 113 -28.50 18.59 -15.33
C PRO A 113 -27.27 19.18 -14.63
N ARG A 114 -26.64 18.38 -13.77
CA ARG A 114 -25.42 18.75 -13.01
C ARG A 114 -25.57 19.82 -11.93
N GLN A 115 -26.79 20.27 -11.63
CA GLN A 115 -27.06 21.13 -10.46
C GLN A 115 -27.18 20.35 -9.13
N GLY A 116 -27.04 19.03 -9.16
CA GLY A 116 -27.01 18.19 -7.96
C GLY A 116 -28.38 17.77 -7.41
N TYR A 117 -29.49 18.08 -8.09
CA TYR A 117 -30.84 17.67 -7.64
C TYR A 117 -30.99 16.15 -7.49
N GLY A 118 -30.39 15.36 -8.38
CA GLY A 118 -30.37 13.90 -8.24
C GLY A 118 -29.63 13.43 -6.99
N SER A 119 -28.46 14.02 -6.72
CA SER A 119 -27.68 13.71 -5.51
C SER A 119 -28.41 14.14 -4.24
N ARG A 120 -29.06 15.32 -4.25
CA ARG A 120 -29.87 15.81 -3.12
C ARG A 120 -31.07 14.89 -2.85
N ALA A 121 -31.78 14.47 -3.90
CA ALA A 121 -32.91 13.56 -3.78
C ALA A 121 -32.48 12.20 -3.20
N LEU A 122 -31.33 11.66 -3.64
CA LEU A 122 -30.76 10.45 -3.05
C LEU A 122 -30.37 10.63 -1.58
N SER A 123 -29.70 11.74 -1.22
CA SER A 123 -29.34 11.99 0.17
C SER A 123 -30.56 12.08 1.09
N GLN A 124 -31.66 12.69 0.63
CA GLN A 124 -32.92 12.73 1.38
C GLN A 124 -33.59 11.35 1.46
N LEU A 125 -33.53 10.55 0.39
CA LEU A 125 -34.02 9.18 0.40
C LEU A 125 -33.25 8.30 1.40
N HIS A 126 -31.93 8.44 1.46
CA HIS A 126 -31.09 7.75 2.45
C HIS A 126 -31.45 8.17 3.87
N ALA A 127 -31.54 9.49 4.12
CA ALA A 127 -31.92 10.01 5.42
C ALA A 127 -33.34 9.58 5.86
N TYR A 128 -34.25 9.37 4.91
CA TYR A 128 -35.59 8.84 5.16
C TYR A 128 -35.55 7.39 5.65
N TYR A 129 -34.88 6.51 4.91
CA TYR A 129 -34.78 5.09 5.30
C TYR A 129 -33.86 4.84 6.51
N GLU A 130 -32.92 5.75 6.78
CA GLU A 130 -32.12 5.78 8.02
C GLU A 130 -32.90 6.35 9.23
N GLY A 131 -34.17 6.76 9.07
CA GLY A 131 -35.00 7.27 10.17
C GLY A 131 -34.70 8.70 10.66
N LYS A 132 -33.72 9.39 10.05
CA LYS A 132 -33.27 10.74 10.46
C LYS A 132 -34.30 11.85 10.20
N LEU A 133 -35.29 11.60 9.33
CA LEU A 133 -36.28 12.59 8.90
C LEU A 133 -37.63 12.47 9.62
N THR A 134 -37.84 11.42 10.41
CA THR A 134 -39.06 11.26 11.20
C THR A 134 -38.90 11.95 12.55
N ASN A 135 -39.73 12.95 12.84
CA ASN A 135 -39.84 13.49 14.19
C ASN A 135 -40.48 12.42 15.08
N LEU A 136 -39.67 11.79 15.94
CA LEU A 136 -40.11 10.80 16.94
C LEU A 136 -41.07 11.38 18.01
N ALA A 137 -41.34 12.69 17.98
CA ALA A 137 -42.11 13.40 19.00
C ALA A 137 -43.63 13.42 18.80
N GLU A 138 -44.17 12.96 17.65
CA GLU A 138 -45.61 12.97 17.40
C GLU A 138 -46.21 11.56 17.23
N THR A 139 -46.73 11.05 18.35
CA THR A 139 -47.85 10.10 18.52
C THR A 139 -47.72 8.64 18.02
N ASP A 140 -48.03 7.74 18.95
CA ASP A 140 -48.28 6.29 18.82
C ASP A 140 -49.53 5.92 17.99
N ALA A 141 -49.91 6.75 17.01
CA ALA A 141 -50.96 6.42 16.07
C ALA A 141 -50.31 6.00 14.75
N ALA A 142 -50.11 4.70 14.53
CA ALA A 142 -49.78 4.19 13.22
C ALA A 142 -50.82 4.69 12.20
N PRO A 143 -50.46 5.46 11.16
CA PRO A 143 -51.39 5.73 10.07
C PRO A 143 -51.57 4.41 9.32
N SER A 144 -52.66 3.71 9.65
CA SER A 144 -53.11 2.54 8.92
C SER A 144 -53.38 2.95 7.48
N ASP A 145 -52.64 2.37 6.55
CA ASP A 145 -52.85 2.44 5.09
C ASP A 145 -54.12 1.65 4.66
N ALA A 146 -54.91 1.16 5.63
CA ALA A 146 -56.20 0.57 5.33
C ALA A 146 -57.16 1.68 4.88
N PRO A 147 -57.81 1.55 3.71
CA PRO A 147 -58.90 2.45 3.35
C PRO A 147 -59.93 2.37 4.47
N ARG A 148 -60.23 3.49 5.12
CA ARG A 148 -61.37 3.60 6.05
C ARG A 148 -62.63 3.29 5.25
N SER A 149 -63.09 2.03 5.30
CA SER A 149 -64.27 1.55 4.63
C SER A 149 -65.53 2.01 5.38
N SER A 150 -65.87 3.28 5.26
CA SER A 150 -67.19 3.78 5.63
C SER A 150 -68.01 4.02 4.35
N ALA A 151 -68.44 2.94 3.71
CA ALA A 151 -69.65 2.92 2.89
C ALA A 151 -69.96 1.47 2.51
N ALA A 152 -71.16 1.01 2.88
CA ALA A 152 -71.70 -0.28 2.49
C ALA A 152 -71.62 -0.47 0.96
N ALA A 153 -70.92 -1.52 0.53
CA ALA A 153 -70.94 -1.96 -0.85
C ALA A 153 -72.34 -2.54 -1.14
N SER A 154 -73.13 -1.80 -1.93
CA SER A 154 -74.27 -2.37 -2.65
C SER A 154 -73.73 -3.22 -3.81
N ALA A 155 -74.29 -4.41 -3.99
CA ALA A 155 -73.87 -5.41 -4.97
C ALA A 155 -73.88 -4.87 -6.42
N PRO A 156 -72.97 -5.33 -7.30
CA PRO A 156 -72.98 -4.91 -8.70
C PRO A 156 -73.91 -5.81 -9.52
N ASP A 157 -75.01 -5.24 -10.00
CA ASP A 157 -75.73 -5.71 -11.18
C ASP A 157 -75.52 -4.66 -12.29
N GLY A 158 -74.64 -4.94 -13.26
CA GLY A 158 -74.36 -4.06 -14.40
C GLY A 158 -72.90 -4.05 -14.86
N GLY A 159 -72.64 -4.45 -16.10
CA GLY A 159 -71.30 -4.64 -16.67
C GLY A 159 -70.42 -3.38 -16.81
N LEU A 160 -69.10 -3.63 -16.91
CA LEU A 160 -67.95 -2.72 -16.96
C LEU A 160 -68.07 -1.45 -17.84
N LEU A 161 -68.99 -1.42 -18.81
CA LEU A 161 -69.15 -0.30 -19.76
C LEU A 161 -70.11 0.80 -19.28
N LYS A 162 -70.72 0.66 -18.10
CA LYS A 162 -71.68 1.62 -17.52
C LYS A 162 -71.31 2.11 -16.10
N GLU A 163 -70.06 1.97 -15.67
CA GLU A 163 -69.63 2.55 -14.40
C GLU A 163 -69.48 4.08 -14.53
N VAL A 164 -70.45 4.83 -13.99
CA VAL A 164 -70.30 6.26 -13.73
C VAL A 164 -69.58 6.43 -12.40
N ILE A 165 -68.26 6.60 -12.45
CA ILE A 165 -67.40 6.80 -11.28
C ILE A 165 -67.78 8.13 -10.60
N LYS A 166 -68.54 8.07 -9.50
CA LYS A 166 -68.76 9.23 -8.62
C LYS A 166 -67.48 9.54 -7.83
N PRO A 167 -67.06 10.81 -7.69
CA PRO A 167 -65.88 11.17 -6.92
C PRO A 167 -66.08 10.78 -5.44
N ARG A 168 -65.13 10.01 -4.90
CA ARG A 168 -65.13 9.57 -3.49
C ARG A 168 -65.04 10.79 -2.57
N ALA A 169 -65.86 10.83 -1.51
CA ALA A 169 -66.07 11.99 -0.64
C ALA A 169 -64.90 12.35 0.30
N ALA A 170 -63.87 11.50 0.39
CA ALA A 170 -62.66 11.76 1.17
C ALA A 170 -61.45 11.10 0.47
N LEU A 171 -60.90 11.76 -0.55
CA LEU A 171 -59.66 11.32 -1.18
C LEU A 171 -58.48 11.67 -0.25
N PRO A 172 -57.53 10.76 -0.01
CA PRO A 172 -56.29 11.11 0.66
C PRO A 172 -55.56 12.20 -0.14
N PRO A 173 -54.74 13.03 0.53
CA PRO A 173 -53.97 14.06 -0.17
C PRO A 173 -53.07 13.42 -1.23
N LEU A 174 -52.87 14.12 -2.36
CA LEU A 174 -52.03 13.63 -3.45
C LEU A 174 -50.55 13.50 -3.04
N LEU A 175 -50.09 14.36 -2.14
CA LEU A 175 -48.73 14.41 -1.66
C LEU A 175 -48.76 14.33 -0.13
N THR A 176 -47.95 13.45 0.43
CA THR A 176 -47.72 13.35 1.87
C THR A 176 -46.29 13.81 2.15
N PRO A 177 -46.07 14.75 3.09
CA PRO A 177 -44.74 15.12 3.53
C PRO A 177 -43.95 13.90 4.01
N LEU A 178 -42.66 13.87 3.68
CA LEU A 178 -41.79 12.72 3.97
C LEU A 178 -41.65 12.45 5.48
N GLY A 179 -41.76 13.49 6.33
CA GLY A 179 -41.65 13.37 7.79
C GLY A 179 -42.87 12.75 8.47
N GLU A 180 -44.04 12.77 7.82
CA GLU A 180 -45.30 12.25 8.40
C GLU A 180 -45.46 10.73 8.18
N ARG A 181 -44.74 10.17 7.21
CA ARG A 181 -44.83 8.75 6.85
C ARG A 181 -43.67 7.97 7.46
N ARG A 182 -43.96 7.02 8.35
CA ARG A 182 -42.94 6.11 8.88
C ARG A 182 -42.32 5.25 7.76
N PRO A 183 -40.97 5.22 7.63
CA PRO A 183 -40.29 4.41 6.62
C PRO A 183 -40.40 2.92 6.92
N GLU A 184 -40.46 2.09 5.87
CA GLU A 184 -40.24 0.65 5.99
C GLU A 184 -38.77 0.36 6.39
N ARG A 185 -38.53 -0.65 7.23
CA ARG A 185 -37.17 -1.04 7.65
C ARG A 185 -36.41 -1.68 6.49
N VAL A 186 -35.31 -1.06 6.09
CA VAL A 186 -34.50 -1.45 4.92
C VAL A 186 -33.02 -1.52 5.32
N HIS A 187 -32.37 -2.64 5.04
CA HIS A 187 -30.95 -2.86 5.34
C HIS A 187 -30.02 -2.34 4.24
N TRP A 188 -30.50 -2.28 2.99
CA TRP A 188 -29.70 -1.86 1.85
C TRP A 188 -30.53 -1.12 0.80
N VAL A 189 -29.90 -0.17 0.12
CA VAL A 189 -30.45 0.46 -1.08
C VAL A 189 -29.61 0.06 -2.28
N GLY A 190 -30.25 -0.49 -3.30
CA GLY A 190 -29.62 -0.96 -4.52
C GLY A 190 -30.01 -0.15 -5.74
N ALA A 191 -29.19 -0.16 -6.77
CA ALA A 191 -29.52 0.38 -8.09
C ALA A 191 -29.09 -0.61 -9.16
N ALA A 192 -29.96 -0.83 -10.16
CA ALA A 192 -29.68 -1.68 -11.32
C ALA A 192 -29.80 -0.83 -12.60
N PHE A 193 -28.72 -0.69 -13.37
CA PHE A 193 -28.67 0.21 -14.53
C PHE A 193 -27.68 -0.25 -15.59
N GLY A 194 -27.79 0.29 -16.81
CA GLY A 194 -26.80 0.10 -17.88
C GLY A 194 -25.51 0.87 -17.59
N LEU A 195 -24.37 0.18 -17.57
CA LEU A 195 -23.10 0.71 -17.08
C LEU A 195 -22.55 1.77 -18.05
N THR A 196 -22.56 3.03 -17.59
CA THR A 196 -21.88 4.16 -18.24
C THR A 196 -20.98 4.89 -17.24
N GLN A 197 -19.98 5.63 -17.74
CA GLN A 197 -19.05 6.37 -16.88
C GLN A 197 -19.76 7.40 -15.98
N SER A 198 -20.72 8.12 -16.54
CA SER A 198 -21.46 9.18 -15.85
C SER A 198 -22.33 8.62 -14.74
N LEU A 199 -23.11 7.57 -15.01
CA LEU A 199 -23.96 6.91 -14.02
C LEU A 199 -23.11 6.22 -12.95
N TYR A 200 -22.06 5.50 -13.34
CA TYR A 200 -21.19 4.84 -12.37
C TYR A 200 -20.57 5.85 -11.40
N SER A 201 -20.06 6.98 -11.90
CA SER A 201 -19.49 8.05 -11.06
C SER A 201 -20.54 8.75 -10.19
N PHE A 202 -21.80 8.83 -10.64
CA PHE A 202 -22.91 9.36 -9.85
C PHE A 202 -23.20 8.46 -8.64
N TRP A 203 -23.29 7.14 -8.84
CA TRP A 203 -23.59 6.18 -7.78
C TRP A 203 -22.44 5.99 -6.79
N THR A 204 -21.19 5.90 -7.28
CA THR A 204 -20.03 5.75 -6.38
C THR A 204 -19.81 7.00 -5.52
N ARG A 205 -20.04 8.21 -6.05
CA ARG A 205 -20.03 9.44 -5.25
C ARG A 205 -21.13 9.45 -4.18
N ALA A 206 -22.24 8.77 -4.43
CA ALA A 206 -23.31 8.57 -3.46
C ALA A 206 -23.05 7.41 -2.48
N GLY A 207 -21.84 6.83 -2.46
CA GLY A 207 -21.45 5.79 -1.50
C GLY A 207 -21.90 4.37 -1.86
N TYR A 208 -22.32 4.13 -3.10
CA TYR A 208 -22.68 2.78 -3.55
C TYR A 208 -21.45 1.98 -3.98
N GLN A 209 -21.46 0.69 -3.66
CA GLN A 209 -20.41 -0.25 -4.02
C GLN A 209 -20.90 -1.24 -5.10
N PRO A 210 -20.10 -1.55 -6.12
CA PRO A 210 -20.48 -2.52 -7.14
C PRO A 210 -20.43 -3.94 -6.60
N VAL A 211 -21.47 -4.72 -6.88
CA VAL A 211 -21.61 -6.11 -6.41
C VAL A 211 -21.75 -7.07 -7.59
N TYR A 212 -22.35 -6.63 -8.70
CA TYR A 212 -22.55 -7.47 -9.86
C TYR A 212 -22.48 -6.68 -11.17
N LEU A 213 -21.92 -7.31 -12.20
CA LEU A 213 -21.91 -6.82 -13.56
C LEU A 213 -22.20 -7.98 -14.52
N ARG A 214 -23.24 -7.82 -15.33
CA ARG A 214 -23.65 -8.82 -16.32
C ARG A 214 -22.63 -8.90 -17.45
N GLN A 215 -22.16 -10.11 -17.77
CA GLN A 215 -21.19 -10.35 -18.85
C GLN A 215 -21.78 -10.12 -20.24
N THR A 216 -23.05 -10.45 -20.44
CA THR A 216 -23.76 -10.17 -21.69
C THR A 216 -24.26 -8.74 -21.71
N THR A 217 -23.96 -8.03 -22.81
CA THR A 217 -24.53 -6.72 -23.09
C THR A 217 -26.02 -6.86 -23.38
N SER A 218 -26.79 -5.84 -23.02
CA SER A 218 -28.18 -5.78 -23.48
C SER A 218 -28.21 -5.55 -24.99
N ASP A 219 -29.03 -6.30 -25.71
CA ASP A 219 -29.23 -6.13 -27.16
C ASP A 219 -29.79 -4.73 -27.52
N VAL A 220 -30.43 -4.07 -26.55
CA VAL A 220 -31.10 -2.79 -26.76
C VAL A 220 -30.14 -1.61 -26.63
N THR A 221 -29.28 -1.61 -25.61
CA THR A 221 -28.38 -0.49 -25.32
C THR A 221 -26.92 -0.77 -25.69
N GLY A 222 -26.55 -2.04 -25.89
CA GLY A 222 -25.14 -2.45 -26.01
C GLY A 222 -24.35 -2.32 -24.70
N GLU A 223 -25.01 -2.00 -23.58
CA GLU A 223 -24.38 -1.78 -22.28
C GLU A 223 -24.51 -3.02 -21.39
N HIS A 224 -23.53 -3.20 -20.50
CA HIS A 224 -23.60 -4.21 -19.44
C HIS A 224 -24.49 -3.72 -18.29
N SER A 225 -25.38 -4.57 -17.77
CA SER A 225 -26.17 -4.22 -16.59
C SER A 225 -25.35 -4.37 -15.32
N ALA A 226 -25.25 -3.30 -14.53
CA ALA A 226 -24.55 -3.27 -13.25
C ALA A 226 -25.55 -3.19 -12.08
N ILE A 227 -25.22 -3.87 -10.98
CA ILE A 227 -25.91 -3.73 -9.69
C ILE A 227 -24.94 -3.17 -8.68
N LEU A 228 -25.31 -2.03 -8.11
CA LEU A 228 -24.58 -1.33 -7.08
C LEU A 228 -25.44 -1.29 -5.81
N ILE A 229 -24.83 -1.51 -4.65
CA ILE A 229 -25.51 -1.58 -3.36
C ILE A 229 -24.85 -0.61 -2.38
N ARG A 230 -25.67 0.09 -1.61
CA ARG A 230 -25.26 0.85 -0.43
C ARG A 230 -25.97 0.25 0.77
N ALA A 231 -25.22 -0.15 1.78
CA ALA A 231 -25.82 -0.52 3.06
C ALA A 231 -26.33 0.72 3.78
N LEU A 232 -27.45 0.56 4.49
CA LEU A 232 -27.96 1.57 5.41
C LEU A 232 -27.62 1.15 6.83
N ASP A 233 -27.27 2.14 7.64
CA ASP A 233 -27.01 1.94 9.06
C ASP A 233 -28.36 2.02 9.78
N THR A 234 -29.00 0.87 9.97
CA THR A 234 -30.21 0.75 10.80
C THR A 234 -29.79 0.28 12.19
N ARG A 235 -28.97 1.08 12.90
CA ARG A 235 -28.68 0.81 14.30
C ARG A 235 -29.89 1.26 15.13
N ASP A 236 -30.35 0.35 15.98
CA ASP A 236 -31.09 0.72 17.19
C ASP A 236 -30.07 1.38 18.15
N ASP A 237 -30.50 2.42 18.85
CA ASP A 237 -29.73 3.46 19.57
C ASP A 237 -28.75 3.03 20.72
N ASP A 238 -28.10 1.85 20.72
CA ASP A 238 -27.34 1.39 21.91
C ASP A 238 -25.82 1.13 21.78
N ASP A 239 -25.19 1.25 20.59
CA ASP A 239 -23.72 1.07 20.43
C ASP A 239 -23.08 2.26 19.68
N ASP A 240 -22.81 3.33 20.44
CA ASP A 240 -22.40 4.66 19.96
C ASP A 240 -20.91 4.80 19.58
N ASP A 241 -20.10 3.74 19.66
CA ASP A 241 -18.63 3.84 19.53
C ASP A 241 -17.99 3.11 18.32
N ALA A 242 -18.79 2.57 17.39
CA ALA A 242 -18.25 1.97 16.16
C ALA A 242 -18.34 2.91 14.95
N PRO A 243 -17.22 3.24 14.26
CA PRO A 243 -17.23 4.14 13.10
C PRO A 243 -18.18 3.62 12.02
N ALA A 244 -18.83 4.54 11.29
CA ALA A 244 -19.77 4.32 10.18
C ALA A 244 -19.14 3.52 9.01
N THR A 245 -18.87 2.25 9.26
CA THR A 245 -18.18 1.33 8.36
C THR A 245 -19.24 0.53 7.64
N ALA A 246 -19.09 0.39 6.32
CA ALA A 246 -19.96 -0.49 5.54
C ALA A 246 -19.98 -1.89 6.18
N PRO A 247 -21.15 -2.55 6.26
CA PRO A 247 -21.25 -3.84 6.92
C PRO A 247 -20.31 -4.84 6.23
N GLN A 248 -19.77 -5.76 7.03
CA GLN A 248 -18.71 -6.67 6.61
C GLN A 248 -19.09 -7.48 5.36
N TRP A 249 -20.37 -7.86 5.22
CA TRP A 249 -20.88 -8.59 4.04
C TRP A 249 -20.75 -7.78 2.74
N LEU A 250 -21.01 -6.47 2.77
CA LEU A 250 -20.95 -5.64 1.56
C LEU A 250 -19.50 -5.46 1.10
N THR A 251 -18.59 -5.29 2.07
CA THR A 251 -17.15 -5.23 1.80
C THR A 251 -16.64 -6.56 1.22
N ALA A 252 -17.11 -7.70 1.75
CA ALA A 252 -16.78 -9.02 1.23
C ALA A 252 -17.28 -9.21 -0.22
N PHE A 253 -18.54 -8.85 -0.50
CA PHE A 253 -19.11 -8.92 -1.85
C PHE A 253 -18.40 -8.01 -2.83
N SER A 254 -18.08 -6.77 -2.44
CA SER A 254 -17.33 -5.83 -3.28
C SER A 254 -15.90 -6.35 -3.54
N SER A 255 -15.24 -6.97 -2.56
CA SER A 255 -13.90 -7.54 -2.72
C SER A 255 -13.91 -8.71 -3.71
N ASP A 256 -14.82 -9.66 -3.54
CA ASP A 256 -14.99 -10.79 -4.45
C ASP A 256 -15.39 -10.32 -5.86
N PHE A 257 -16.30 -9.34 -5.97
CA PHE A 257 -16.65 -8.71 -7.25
C PHE A 257 -15.41 -8.15 -7.96
N ARG A 258 -14.53 -7.42 -7.26
CA ARG A 258 -13.30 -6.86 -7.85
C ARG A 258 -12.36 -7.95 -8.36
N GLN A 259 -12.22 -9.07 -7.62
CA GLN A 259 -11.40 -10.21 -8.05
C GLN A 259 -11.97 -10.88 -9.31
N ARG A 260 -13.28 -11.13 -9.34
CA ARG A 260 -13.98 -11.69 -10.50
C ARG A 260 -13.90 -10.75 -11.70
N PHE A 261 -14.14 -9.46 -11.50
CA PHE A 261 -14.04 -8.43 -12.54
C PHE A 261 -12.64 -8.39 -13.13
N THR A 262 -11.60 -8.39 -12.30
CA THR A 262 -10.19 -8.44 -12.75
C THR A 262 -9.91 -9.65 -13.65
N SER A 263 -10.50 -10.80 -13.33
CA SER A 263 -10.35 -12.03 -14.13
C SER A 263 -11.16 -12.00 -15.42
N LEU A 264 -12.32 -11.35 -15.43
CA LEU A 264 -13.22 -11.25 -16.58
C LEU A 264 -12.86 -10.11 -17.56
N LEU A 265 -11.94 -9.21 -17.19
CA LEU A 265 -11.52 -8.08 -18.04
C LEU A 265 -10.92 -8.52 -19.38
N GLY A 266 -10.29 -9.70 -19.44
CA GLY A 266 -9.71 -10.24 -20.67
C GLY A 266 -10.71 -10.92 -21.61
N GLY A 267 -11.93 -11.19 -21.12
CA GLY A 267 -12.98 -11.88 -21.86
C GLY A 267 -14.16 -10.95 -22.16
N PRO A 268 -15.31 -11.11 -21.47
CA PRO A 268 -16.53 -10.34 -21.77
C PRO A 268 -16.34 -8.82 -21.74
N PHE A 269 -15.43 -8.31 -20.90
CA PHE A 269 -15.21 -6.87 -20.72
C PHE A 269 -13.98 -6.34 -21.46
N ARG A 270 -13.42 -7.10 -22.41
CA ARG A 270 -12.24 -6.70 -23.19
C ARG A 270 -12.44 -5.37 -23.91
N ASN A 271 -13.62 -5.15 -24.48
CA ASN A 271 -13.92 -3.95 -25.26
C ASN A 271 -14.35 -2.75 -24.40
N MET A 272 -14.43 -2.90 -23.08
CA MET A 272 -14.78 -1.81 -22.18
C MET A 272 -13.75 -0.67 -22.28
N PRO A 273 -14.17 0.61 -22.30
CA PRO A 273 -13.25 1.74 -22.26
C PRO A 273 -12.32 1.67 -21.03
N PRO A 274 -11.00 1.90 -21.17
CA PRO A 274 -10.06 1.79 -20.06
C PRO A 274 -10.42 2.66 -18.86
N GLY A 275 -10.99 3.85 -19.11
CA GLY A 275 -11.39 4.76 -18.04
C GLY A 275 -12.57 4.25 -17.20
N LEU A 276 -13.51 3.54 -17.83
CA LEU A 276 -14.62 2.89 -17.15
C LEU A 276 -14.16 1.67 -16.37
N ALA A 277 -13.29 0.85 -16.96
CA ALA A 277 -12.71 -0.29 -16.26
C ALA A 277 -11.92 0.13 -15.00
N LEU A 278 -11.13 1.21 -15.09
CA LEU A 278 -10.43 1.77 -13.94
C LEU A 278 -11.39 2.34 -12.88
N ALA A 279 -12.47 3.00 -13.31
CA ALA A 279 -13.47 3.52 -12.37
C ALA A 279 -14.15 2.37 -11.60
N VAL A 280 -14.50 1.29 -12.28
CA VAL A 280 -15.11 0.09 -11.67
C VAL A 280 -14.15 -0.59 -10.69
N LEU A 281 -12.89 -0.76 -11.10
CA LEU A 281 -11.87 -1.41 -10.29
C LEU A 281 -11.45 -0.57 -9.08
N ALA A 282 -11.52 0.77 -9.20
CA ALA A 282 -11.14 1.75 -8.19
C ALA A 282 -9.79 1.40 -7.51
N PRO A 283 -8.69 1.30 -8.29
CA PRO A 283 -7.42 0.83 -7.77
C PRO A 283 -6.82 1.80 -6.76
N ARG A 284 -6.06 1.26 -5.82
CA ARG A 284 -5.22 2.07 -4.93
C ARG A 284 -4.05 2.62 -5.74
N VAL A 285 -4.11 3.91 -6.06
CA VAL A 285 -3.08 4.60 -6.87
C VAL A 285 -2.02 5.25 -5.97
N ASP A 286 -2.43 5.66 -4.77
CA ASP A 286 -1.58 6.35 -3.81
C ASP A 286 -1.04 5.37 -2.76
N PHE A 287 0.29 5.34 -2.68
CA PHE A 287 1.08 4.57 -1.72
C PHE A 287 2.00 5.55 -1.01
N ASN A 288 2.13 5.41 0.29
CA ASN A 288 2.99 6.26 1.10
C ASN A 288 4.46 6.00 0.77
N ASP A 289 5.34 6.96 1.06
CA ASP A 289 6.77 6.81 0.78
C ASP A 289 7.39 5.63 1.54
N ASP A 290 6.89 5.33 2.75
CA ASP A 290 7.29 4.16 3.54
C ASP A 290 6.89 2.84 2.85
N GLU A 291 5.63 2.70 2.40
CA GLU A 291 5.17 1.50 1.68
C GLU A 291 5.95 1.28 0.38
N ARG A 292 6.34 2.37 -0.29
CA ARG A 292 7.15 2.30 -1.51
C ARG A 292 8.60 1.91 -1.23
N ALA A 293 9.14 2.31 -0.08
CA ALA A 293 10.48 1.93 0.36
C ALA A 293 10.52 0.46 0.83
N GLU A 294 9.48 -0.01 1.52
CA GLU A 294 9.32 -1.40 1.95
C GLU A 294 9.18 -2.37 0.76
N GLY A 295 8.61 -1.90 -0.36
CA GLY A 295 8.43 -2.69 -1.57
C GLY A 295 7.33 -3.75 -1.44
N CYS A 296 7.34 -4.75 -2.31
CA CYS A 296 6.37 -5.86 -2.24
C CYS A 296 7.03 -7.16 -1.79
N THR A 297 6.28 -8.07 -1.17
CA THR A 297 6.77 -9.42 -0.88
C THR A 297 7.20 -10.14 -2.17
N ALA A 298 8.20 -11.02 -2.13
CA ALA A 298 8.64 -11.74 -3.34
C ALA A 298 7.56 -12.67 -3.90
N SER A 299 6.60 -13.07 -3.07
CA SER A 299 5.39 -13.82 -3.46
C SER A 299 4.24 -12.94 -3.96
N ALA A 300 4.38 -11.61 -3.97
CA ALA A 300 3.32 -10.69 -4.38
C ALA A 300 2.90 -10.91 -5.83
N VAL A 301 3.84 -11.27 -6.71
CA VAL A 301 3.58 -11.56 -8.11
C VAL A 301 3.72 -13.04 -8.40
N VAL A 302 2.59 -13.64 -8.73
CA VAL A 302 2.44 -15.08 -8.96
C VAL A 302 2.11 -15.31 -10.42
N ARG A 303 2.83 -16.24 -11.04
CA ARG A 303 2.56 -16.70 -12.41
C ARG A 303 1.32 -17.58 -12.45
N PRO A 304 0.75 -17.84 -13.66
CA PRO A 304 -0.40 -18.72 -13.80
C PRO A 304 -0.18 -20.15 -13.27
N ASP A 305 1.07 -20.61 -13.17
CA ASP A 305 1.45 -21.91 -12.61
C ASP A 305 1.53 -21.92 -11.08
N GLY A 306 1.15 -20.82 -10.41
CA GLY A 306 1.18 -20.67 -8.96
C GLY A 306 2.57 -20.37 -8.40
N ARG A 307 3.60 -20.24 -9.25
CA ARG A 307 4.98 -19.96 -8.80
C ARG A 307 5.24 -18.47 -8.73
N ALA A 308 6.08 -18.05 -7.78
CA ALA A 308 6.58 -16.68 -7.72
C ALA A 308 7.49 -16.35 -8.92
N ILE A 309 7.67 -15.06 -9.21
CA ILE A 309 8.56 -14.59 -10.28
C ILE A 309 10.01 -15.06 -10.04
N SER A 310 10.58 -15.75 -11.04
CA SER A 310 11.96 -16.25 -10.99
C SER A 310 13.02 -15.13 -11.03
N ALA A 311 14.26 -15.44 -10.64
CA ALA A 311 15.37 -14.50 -10.77
C ALA A 311 15.62 -14.09 -12.25
N HIS A 312 15.42 -15.01 -13.19
CA HIS A 312 15.54 -14.72 -14.62
C HIS A 312 14.47 -13.73 -15.10
N ASP A 313 13.25 -13.85 -14.60
CA ASP A 313 12.15 -12.95 -14.94
C ASP A 313 12.41 -11.53 -14.42
N VAL A 314 12.92 -11.39 -13.19
CA VAL A 314 13.35 -10.08 -12.67
C VAL A 314 14.46 -9.47 -13.53
N LYS A 315 15.44 -10.27 -13.97
CA LYS A 315 16.50 -9.79 -14.86
C LYS A 315 15.97 -9.34 -16.23
N ARG A 316 14.95 -10.02 -16.77
CA ARG A 316 14.26 -9.60 -18.01
C ARG A 316 13.56 -8.25 -17.81
N LEU A 317 12.86 -8.08 -16.69
CA LEU A 317 12.21 -6.82 -16.33
C LEU A 317 13.22 -5.69 -16.13
N GLU A 318 14.37 -5.98 -15.52
CA GLU A 318 15.46 -5.01 -15.34
C GLU A 318 15.99 -4.51 -16.70
N LYS A 319 16.27 -5.42 -17.62
CA LYS A 319 16.77 -5.09 -18.97
C LYS A 319 15.76 -4.28 -19.78
N TYR A 320 14.47 -4.60 -19.65
CA TYR A 320 13.41 -3.79 -20.24
C TYR A 320 13.28 -2.41 -19.59
N ALA A 321 13.35 -2.32 -18.25
CA ALA A 321 13.29 -1.06 -17.51
C ALA A 321 14.45 -0.10 -17.85
N GLN A 322 15.62 -0.66 -18.21
CA GLN A 322 16.79 0.04 -18.74
C GLN A 322 16.67 0.39 -20.24
N SER A 323 15.55 0.05 -20.88
CA SER A 323 15.29 0.26 -22.32
C SER A 323 16.29 -0.42 -23.25
N LEU A 324 16.88 -1.54 -22.82
CA LEU A 324 17.86 -2.32 -23.60
C LEU A 324 17.21 -3.42 -24.45
N VAL A 325 15.96 -3.76 -24.15
CA VAL A 325 15.21 -4.81 -24.84
C VAL A 325 13.80 -4.32 -25.14
N ASP A 326 13.18 -4.92 -26.16
CA ASP A 326 11.82 -4.66 -26.58
C ASP A 326 10.75 -5.28 -25.65
N HIS A 327 9.52 -4.76 -25.72
CA HIS A 327 8.41 -5.13 -24.84
C HIS A 327 7.97 -6.59 -25.00
N HIS A 328 8.19 -7.20 -26.18
CA HIS A 328 7.86 -8.60 -26.43
C HIS A 328 8.58 -9.54 -25.45
N LEU A 329 9.78 -9.17 -24.98
CA LEU A 329 10.51 -9.97 -24.00
C LEU A 329 9.83 -9.99 -22.62
N VAL A 330 8.96 -9.04 -22.28
CA VAL A 330 8.30 -8.99 -20.96
C VAL A 330 6.80 -9.21 -21.04
N ALA A 331 6.25 -9.48 -22.24
CA ALA A 331 4.81 -9.59 -22.48
C ALA A 331 4.13 -10.68 -21.63
N ASP A 332 4.79 -11.82 -21.40
CA ASP A 332 4.29 -12.91 -20.53
C ASP A 332 4.21 -12.51 -19.05
N LEU A 333 5.00 -11.51 -18.63
CA LEU A 333 5.05 -11.02 -17.25
C LEU A 333 4.06 -9.89 -16.98
N VAL A 334 3.52 -9.23 -18.02
CA VAL A 334 2.59 -8.10 -17.86
C VAL A 334 1.29 -8.53 -17.17
N PRO A 335 0.59 -9.62 -17.58
CA PRO A 335 -0.63 -10.04 -16.91
C PRO A 335 -0.50 -10.34 -15.40
N PRO A 336 0.47 -11.15 -14.93
CA PRO A 336 0.61 -11.39 -13.50
C PRO A 336 1.00 -10.12 -12.73
N MET A 337 1.88 -9.27 -13.29
CA MET A 337 2.22 -7.98 -12.67
C MET A 337 1.01 -7.05 -12.55
N ALA A 338 0.18 -6.96 -13.60
CA ALA A 338 -1.03 -6.16 -13.57
C ALA A 338 -2.01 -6.68 -12.50
N ARG A 339 -2.26 -8.00 -12.44
CA ARG A 339 -3.13 -8.60 -11.41
C ARG A 339 -2.67 -8.25 -9.99
N SER A 340 -1.39 -8.40 -9.70
CA SER A 340 -0.84 -8.08 -8.37
C SER A 340 -0.87 -6.58 -8.05
N TYR A 341 -0.64 -5.73 -9.04
CA TYR A 341 -0.77 -4.28 -8.87
C TYR A 341 -2.21 -3.87 -8.53
N PHE A 342 -3.18 -4.36 -9.30
CA PHE A 342 -4.59 -4.03 -9.09
C PHE A 342 -5.19 -4.67 -7.82
N ALA A 343 -4.59 -5.75 -7.32
CA ALA A 343 -4.89 -6.31 -6.00
C ALA A 343 -4.34 -5.47 -4.84
N GLY A 344 -3.47 -4.49 -5.10
CA GLY A 344 -2.84 -3.65 -4.08
C GLY A 344 -1.57 -4.24 -3.47
N ASN A 345 -1.05 -5.36 -4.00
CA ASN A 345 0.13 -6.04 -3.47
C ASN A 345 1.46 -5.42 -3.92
N VAL A 346 1.43 -4.55 -4.93
CA VAL A 346 2.62 -3.89 -5.47
C VAL A 346 2.52 -2.38 -5.21
N PRO A 347 3.28 -1.83 -4.25
CA PRO A 347 3.21 -0.42 -3.89
C PRO A 347 3.94 0.46 -4.91
N ALA A 348 3.30 0.69 -6.05
CA ALA A 348 3.83 1.48 -7.14
C ALA A 348 2.88 2.63 -7.49
N SER A 349 3.21 3.86 -7.11
CA SER A 349 2.40 5.04 -7.47
C SER A 349 2.47 5.32 -8.97
N MET A 350 1.35 5.17 -9.67
CA MET A 350 1.26 5.35 -11.12
C MET A 350 0.35 6.52 -11.49
N SER A 351 0.59 7.16 -12.64
CA SER A 351 -0.40 8.11 -13.16
C SER A 351 -1.61 7.37 -13.70
N TYR A 352 -2.75 8.06 -13.81
CA TYR A 352 -3.97 7.48 -14.39
C TYR A 352 -3.74 6.85 -15.77
N ALA A 353 -2.97 7.53 -16.63
CA ALA A 353 -2.61 7.00 -17.94
C ALA A 353 -1.72 5.73 -17.85
N GLN A 354 -0.78 5.67 -16.90
CA GLN A 354 0.05 4.49 -16.67
C GLN A 354 -0.79 3.30 -16.22
N SER A 355 -1.72 3.51 -15.28
CA SER A 355 -2.66 2.46 -14.83
C SER A 355 -3.60 2.03 -15.94
N ALA A 356 -4.07 2.95 -16.80
CA ALA A 356 -4.94 2.62 -17.93
C ALA A 356 -4.22 1.75 -18.97
N ILE A 357 -2.96 2.06 -19.25
CA ILE A 357 -2.12 1.26 -20.15
C ILE A 357 -1.86 -0.12 -19.55
N LEU A 358 -1.49 -0.19 -18.26
CA LEU A 358 -1.25 -1.47 -17.58
C LEU A 358 -2.52 -2.34 -17.53
N LEU A 359 -3.69 -1.76 -17.29
CA LEU A 359 -4.98 -2.44 -17.34
C LEU A 359 -5.27 -2.98 -18.75
N SER A 360 -5.05 -2.16 -19.77
CA SER A 360 -5.42 -2.52 -21.15
C SER A 360 -4.51 -3.63 -21.70
N LEU A 361 -3.20 -3.56 -21.44
CA LEU A 361 -2.24 -4.57 -21.88
C LEU A 361 -2.31 -5.84 -21.01
N GLY A 362 -2.34 -5.66 -19.68
CA GLY A 362 -2.21 -6.77 -18.73
C GLY A 362 -3.51 -7.50 -18.45
N LEU A 363 -4.63 -6.78 -18.32
CA LEU A 363 -5.92 -7.37 -17.94
C LEU A 363 -6.91 -7.49 -19.11
N GLN A 364 -6.95 -6.52 -20.04
CA GLN A 364 -7.80 -6.60 -21.24
C GLN A 364 -7.12 -7.30 -22.43
N HIS A 365 -5.83 -7.60 -22.33
CA HIS A 365 -5.05 -8.27 -23.39
C HIS A 365 -5.18 -7.58 -24.76
N LYS A 366 -5.14 -6.24 -24.77
CA LYS A 366 -5.14 -5.42 -25.98
C LYS A 366 -3.73 -5.24 -26.52
N GLU A 367 -3.63 -4.99 -27.83
CA GLU A 367 -2.37 -4.62 -28.47
C GLU A 367 -2.04 -3.15 -28.23
N MET A 368 -0.75 -2.79 -28.36
CA MET A 368 -0.27 -1.42 -28.11
C MET A 368 -1.02 -0.37 -28.95
N ASP A 369 -1.32 -0.68 -30.21
CA ASP A 369 -2.05 0.22 -31.11
C ASP A 369 -3.53 0.37 -30.72
N ASP A 370 -4.15 -0.68 -30.18
CA ASP A 370 -5.52 -0.59 -29.64
C ASP A 370 -5.56 0.32 -28.42
N VAL A 371 -4.54 0.22 -27.55
CA VAL A 371 -4.41 1.09 -26.38
C VAL A 371 -4.17 2.54 -26.79
N ALA A 372 -3.32 2.76 -27.80
CA ALA A 372 -3.08 4.09 -28.38
C ALA A 372 -4.37 4.72 -28.91
N ARG A 373 -5.17 3.95 -29.67
CA ARG A 373 -6.48 4.39 -30.17
C ARG A 373 -7.47 4.68 -29.04
N ALA A 374 -7.55 3.81 -28.03
CA ALA A 374 -8.48 3.96 -26.92
C ALA A 374 -8.16 5.17 -26.02
N LEU A 375 -6.89 5.51 -25.86
CA LEU A 375 -6.44 6.66 -25.05
C LEU A 375 -6.30 7.95 -25.87
N GLY A 376 -6.36 7.90 -27.20
CA GLY A 376 -6.11 9.05 -28.07
C GLY A 376 -4.68 9.55 -28.00
N LEU A 377 -3.71 8.67 -27.74
CA LEU A 377 -2.28 9.00 -27.59
C LEU A 377 -1.46 8.35 -28.71
N PRO A 378 -0.35 8.95 -29.16
CA PRO A 378 0.57 8.30 -30.09
C PRO A 378 1.18 7.01 -29.49
N THR A 379 1.36 5.96 -30.31
CA THR A 379 1.91 4.66 -29.86
C THR A 379 3.27 4.81 -29.15
N GLN A 380 4.15 5.70 -29.63
CA GLN A 380 5.45 5.96 -28.99
C GLN A 380 5.32 6.50 -27.55
N GLN A 381 4.30 7.32 -27.29
CA GLN A 381 4.03 7.83 -25.95
C GLN A 381 3.48 6.75 -25.03
N VAL A 382 2.60 5.88 -25.55
CA VAL A 382 2.08 4.71 -24.81
C VAL A 382 3.23 3.80 -24.40
N MET A 383 4.16 3.51 -25.31
CA MET A 383 5.36 2.71 -25.04
C MET A 383 6.25 3.33 -23.97
N ALA A 384 6.48 4.65 -24.04
CA ALA A 384 7.28 5.37 -23.05
C ALA A 384 6.61 5.34 -21.65
N LEU A 385 5.29 5.51 -21.58
CA LEU A 385 4.54 5.43 -20.33
C LEU A 385 4.49 4.02 -19.76
N PHE A 386 4.36 3.01 -20.63
CA PHE A 386 4.44 1.60 -20.25
C PHE A 386 5.81 1.25 -19.67
N ASN A 387 6.91 1.69 -20.30
CA ASN A 387 8.26 1.50 -19.77
C ASN A 387 8.43 2.14 -18.38
N LYS A 388 7.91 3.35 -18.18
CA LYS A 388 7.90 4.01 -16.85
C LYS A 388 7.08 3.22 -15.82
N ALA A 389 5.95 2.63 -16.20
CA ALA A 389 5.15 1.78 -15.31
C ALA A 389 5.91 0.50 -14.92
N VAL A 390 6.53 -0.19 -15.88
CA VAL A 390 7.34 -1.39 -15.61
C VAL A 390 8.54 -1.05 -14.73
N ARG A 391 9.21 0.08 -14.95
CA ARG A 391 10.32 0.53 -14.09
C ARG A 391 9.90 0.71 -12.63
N LYS A 392 8.71 1.28 -12.38
CA LYS A 392 8.16 1.43 -11.03
C LYS A 392 7.86 0.09 -10.37
N MET A 393 7.20 -0.83 -11.09
CA MET A 393 6.90 -2.17 -10.58
C MET A 393 8.17 -2.99 -10.31
N HIS A 394 9.16 -2.92 -11.22
CA HIS A 394 10.47 -3.53 -11.02
C HIS A 394 11.18 -2.95 -9.78
N GLY A 395 11.09 -1.63 -9.57
CA GLY A 395 11.64 -0.99 -8.36
C GLY A 395 11.03 -1.55 -7.07
N ALA A 396 9.71 -1.69 -7.02
CA ALA A 396 9.01 -2.27 -5.86
C ALA A 396 9.38 -3.75 -5.62
N LEU A 397 9.50 -4.55 -6.70
CA LEU A 397 9.95 -5.94 -6.63
C LEU A 397 11.40 -6.07 -6.15
N ARG A 398 12.27 -5.16 -6.59
CA ARG A 398 13.68 -5.13 -6.19
C ARG A 398 13.82 -4.78 -4.71
N ALA A 399 13.14 -3.73 -4.24
CA ALA A 399 13.16 -3.33 -2.83
C ALA A 399 12.68 -4.47 -1.92
N GLY A 400 11.60 -5.15 -2.32
CA GLY A 400 11.09 -6.31 -1.63
C GLY A 400 12.07 -7.48 -1.51
N LYS A 401 12.75 -7.82 -2.62
CA LYS A 401 13.77 -8.87 -2.64
C LYS A 401 15.02 -8.49 -1.85
N GLU A 402 15.48 -7.24 -1.94
CA GLU A 402 16.61 -6.73 -1.15
C GLU A 402 16.32 -6.87 0.35
N ARG A 403 15.09 -6.55 0.78
CA ARG A 403 14.64 -6.71 2.17
C ARG A 403 14.59 -8.17 2.64
N GLU A 404 14.08 -9.08 1.81
CA GLU A 404 14.05 -10.51 2.15
C GLU A 404 15.45 -11.09 2.27
N VAL A 405 16.36 -10.72 1.36
CA VAL A 405 17.78 -11.09 1.44
C VAL A 405 18.42 -10.49 2.69
N GLU A 406 18.13 -9.23 3.04
CA GLU A 406 18.63 -8.60 4.27
C GLU A 406 18.12 -9.30 5.53
N ALA A 407 16.87 -9.79 5.52
CA ALA A 407 16.31 -10.56 6.62
C ALA A 407 16.88 -11.99 6.73
N GLU A 408 17.23 -12.61 5.59
CA GLU A 408 17.89 -13.92 5.53
C GLU A 408 19.39 -13.85 5.82
N MET A 409 20.03 -12.69 5.61
CA MET A 409 21.42 -12.49 5.97
C MET A 409 21.57 -12.68 7.48
N PRO A 410 22.44 -13.60 7.94
CA PRO A 410 22.70 -13.73 9.36
C PRO A 410 23.20 -12.38 9.84
N THR A 411 22.53 -11.83 10.86
CA THR A 411 22.99 -10.61 11.53
C THR A 411 24.43 -10.90 11.90
N ALA A 412 25.39 -10.24 11.25
CA ALA A 412 26.78 -10.47 11.55
C ALA A 412 26.90 -10.27 13.05
N MET A 413 27.20 -11.35 13.78
CA MET A 413 27.64 -11.24 15.16
C MET A 413 28.94 -10.47 15.06
N ILE A 414 28.85 -9.14 15.04
CA ILE A 414 29.94 -8.28 15.41
C ILE A 414 30.30 -8.81 16.78
N PRO A 415 31.45 -9.50 16.95
CA PRO A 415 31.85 -9.94 18.26
C PRO A 415 31.83 -8.66 19.09
N LYS A 416 31.08 -8.64 20.20
CA LYS A 416 31.22 -7.56 21.16
C LYS A 416 32.66 -7.65 21.62
N LEU A 417 33.54 -6.90 20.95
CA LEU A 417 34.93 -6.72 21.32
C LEU A 417 34.85 -6.03 22.67
N LYS A 418 34.88 -6.84 23.72
CA LYS A 418 35.09 -6.32 25.07
C LYS A 418 36.47 -5.67 25.02
N PRO A 419 36.58 -4.37 25.34
CA PRO A 419 37.89 -3.78 25.57
C PRO A 419 38.62 -4.69 26.57
N LEU A 420 39.87 -5.05 26.28
CA LEU A 420 40.70 -5.71 27.28
C LEU A 420 40.72 -4.82 28.52
N GLU A 421 40.57 -5.41 29.72
CA GLU A 421 40.59 -4.65 30.98
C GLU A 421 41.94 -4.00 31.26
N VAL A 422 42.98 -4.44 30.54
CA VAL A 422 44.35 -3.94 30.61
C VAL A 422 44.62 -3.09 29.37
N GLY A 423 45.15 -1.89 29.57
CA GLY A 423 45.58 -1.03 28.47
C GLY A 423 46.77 -1.64 27.73
N LEU A 424 46.89 -1.37 26.42
CA LEU A 424 48.03 -1.85 25.61
C LEU A 424 49.38 -1.48 26.24
N ASP A 425 49.44 -0.30 26.88
CA ASP A 425 50.65 0.20 27.53
C ASP A 425 51.00 -0.62 28.79
N GLU A 426 50.01 -1.02 29.59
CA GLU A 426 50.22 -1.87 30.78
C GLU A 426 50.66 -3.29 30.40
N ASP A 427 50.12 -3.87 29.32
CA ASP A 427 50.49 -5.20 28.83
C ASP A 427 51.92 -5.19 28.22
N LEU A 428 52.29 -4.10 27.55
CA LEU A 428 53.65 -3.88 27.05
C LEU A 428 54.66 -3.70 28.19
N GLU A 429 54.28 -2.99 29.26
CA GLU A 429 55.12 -2.80 30.44
C GLU A 429 55.31 -4.11 31.23
N ASP A 430 54.25 -4.90 31.42
CA ASP A 430 54.35 -6.22 32.07
C ASP A 430 55.16 -7.21 31.22
N GLY A 431 55.00 -7.18 29.90
CA GLY A 431 55.84 -7.91 28.96
C GLY A 431 57.32 -7.50 29.03
N ALA A 432 57.59 -6.20 29.09
CA ALA A 432 58.95 -5.67 29.22
C ALA A 432 59.58 -6.02 30.58
N ALA A 433 58.82 -6.00 31.66
CA ALA A 433 59.26 -6.40 33.00
C ALA A 433 59.68 -7.88 33.02
N LYS A 434 58.85 -8.78 32.47
CA LYS A 434 59.16 -10.21 32.35
C LYS A 434 60.41 -10.48 31.51
N VAL A 435 60.60 -9.76 30.40
CA VAL A 435 61.81 -9.88 29.57
C VAL A 435 63.04 -9.37 30.32
N ASN A 436 62.95 -8.24 31.02
CA ASN A 436 64.06 -7.70 31.81
C ASN A 436 64.43 -8.61 32.99
N GLU A 437 63.45 -9.23 33.64
CA GLU A 437 63.69 -10.20 34.70
C GLU A 437 64.37 -11.47 34.17
N ALA A 438 63.90 -12.00 33.03
CA ALA A 438 64.55 -13.11 32.36
C ALA A 438 65.98 -12.77 31.89
N LEU A 439 66.21 -11.53 31.44
CA LEU A 439 67.54 -11.06 31.05
C LEU A 439 68.46 -10.92 32.28
N ARG A 440 67.95 -10.42 33.41
CA ARG A 440 68.69 -10.34 34.68
C ARG A 440 69.02 -11.72 35.24
N ALA A 441 68.10 -12.67 35.14
CA ALA A 441 68.35 -14.06 35.53
C ALA A 441 69.48 -14.67 34.68
N LYS A 442 69.43 -14.49 33.36
CA LYS A 442 70.52 -14.91 32.45
C LYS A 442 71.83 -14.18 32.71
N GLN A 443 71.80 -12.88 33.02
CA GLN A 443 73.00 -12.13 33.37
C GLN A 443 73.60 -12.61 34.70
N LYS A 444 72.76 -12.95 35.68
CA LYS A 444 73.20 -13.50 36.97
C LYS A 444 73.82 -14.90 36.78
N GLU A 445 73.20 -15.75 35.97
CA GLU A 445 73.73 -17.06 35.59
C GLU A 445 75.09 -16.92 34.87
N LEU A 446 75.21 -15.99 33.92
CA LEU A 446 76.48 -15.64 33.26
C LEU A 446 77.54 -15.07 34.22
N LEU A 447 77.13 -14.28 35.23
CA LEU A 447 78.04 -13.73 36.25
C LEU A 447 78.53 -14.81 37.22
N GLU A 448 77.67 -15.77 37.58
CA GLU A 448 78.03 -16.93 38.41
C GLU A 448 78.96 -17.88 37.63
N GLU A 449 78.70 -18.10 36.34
CA GLU A 449 79.54 -18.92 35.46
C GLU A 449 80.90 -18.25 35.13
N ALA A 450 80.97 -16.92 35.15
CA ALA A 450 82.19 -16.16 34.88
C ALA A 450 83.24 -16.20 36.02
N GLY A 451 82.94 -16.80 37.19
CA GLY A 451 83.93 -17.05 38.25
C GLY A 451 84.73 -15.81 38.66
N LEU A 452 84.02 -14.73 39.03
CA LEU A 452 84.59 -13.42 39.41
C LEU A 452 85.32 -13.39 40.76
N GLU A 453 85.31 -14.48 41.52
CA GLU A 453 86.11 -14.63 42.75
C GLU A 453 87.63 -14.49 42.48
N ARG A 454 88.05 -14.75 41.23
CA ARG A 454 89.45 -14.64 40.76
C ARG A 454 89.93 -13.20 40.55
N PHE A 455 89.02 -12.23 40.58
CA PHE A 455 89.31 -10.79 40.46
C PHE A 455 88.96 -10.02 41.74
N ALA A 456 88.65 -10.72 42.84
CA ALA A 456 88.48 -10.10 44.14
C ALA A 456 89.77 -9.35 44.53
N ILE A 457 89.69 -8.03 44.64
CA ILE A 457 90.81 -7.20 45.08
C ILE A 457 90.98 -7.44 46.59
N ALA A 458 91.91 -8.33 46.97
CA ALA A 458 92.33 -8.48 48.35
C ALA A 458 93.21 -7.27 48.74
N GLY A 459 92.66 -6.35 49.54
CA GLY A 459 93.41 -5.26 50.17
C GLY A 459 92.88 -5.04 51.57
N GLN A 460 93.76 -5.10 52.57
CA GLN A 460 93.40 -4.77 53.96
C GLN A 460 93.22 -3.25 54.07
N GLU A 461 92.27 -2.78 54.90
CA GLU A 461 91.94 -1.34 55.09
C GLU A 461 93.19 -0.47 55.33
N THR A 462 94.23 -1.04 55.94
CA THR A 462 95.52 -0.39 56.23
C THR A 462 96.30 0.03 54.98
N ASP A 463 96.19 -0.70 53.86
CA ASP A 463 96.89 -0.37 52.61
C ASP A 463 96.17 0.75 51.84
N TRP A 464 94.86 0.90 52.03
CA TRP A 464 94.05 1.97 51.45
C TRP A 464 94.21 3.28 52.24
N ASP A 465 94.32 3.21 53.57
CA ASP A 465 94.57 4.37 54.43
C ASP A 465 95.95 4.98 54.20
N ALA A 466 96.98 4.18 53.90
CA ALA A 466 98.31 4.68 53.52
C ALA A 466 98.31 5.40 52.16
N ALA A 467 97.43 5.00 51.22
CA ALA A 467 97.25 5.66 49.92
C ALA A 467 96.44 6.96 50.00
N LEU A 468 95.62 7.13 51.06
CA LEU A 468 94.77 8.30 51.28
C LEU A 468 95.35 9.34 52.26
N SER A 469 96.33 8.99 53.12
CA SER A 469 96.84 9.84 54.21
C SER A 469 98.13 10.64 53.95
N GLY A 470 98.53 10.80 52.67
CA GLY A 470 99.61 11.71 52.26
C GLY A 470 99.25 13.21 52.36
N GLY A 471 99.14 13.74 53.57
CA GLY A 471 99.41 15.13 53.98
C GLY A 471 99.00 16.32 53.07
N ALA A 472 97.77 16.82 53.27
CA ALA A 472 97.32 18.22 53.22
C ALA A 472 98.11 19.27 52.40
N LYS A 473 97.91 19.25 51.06
CA LYS A 473 97.74 20.40 50.13
C LYS A 473 98.15 19.99 48.71
N LYS A 474 97.35 19.14 48.07
CA LYS A 474 97.21 19.06 46.60
C LYS A 474 95.90 18.35 46.27
N LYS A 475 95.12 18.97 45.38
CA LYS A 475 93.85 18.46 44.85
C LYS A 475 94.06 17.05 44.28
N VAL A 476 93.13 16.12 44.56
CA VAL A 476 92.97 14.89 43.78
C VAL A 476 92.90 15.28 42.29
N PRO A 477 93.74 14.72 41.41
CA PRO A 477 93.66 15.04 39.99
C PRO A 477 92.32 14.56 39.42
N ALA A 478 91.71 15.36 38.54
CA ALA A 478 90.40 15.13 37.94
C ALA A 478 90.29 13.87 37.04
N SER A 479 91.33 13.03 37.00
CA SER A 479 91.34 11.74 36.31
C SER A 479 91.02 10.54 37.21
N GLY A 480 90.76 10.72 38.51
CA GLY A 480 90.13 9.72 39.38
C GLY A 480 90.90 8.39 39.61
N LEU A 481 92.13 8.25 39.12
CA LEU A 481 92.94 7.04 39.28
C LEU A 481 93.95 7.19 40.43
N LEU A 482 93.85 6.32 41.44
CA LEU A 482 94.91 6.00 42.39
C LEU A 482 95.46 4.60 42.06
N SER A 483 96.76 4.50 41.80
CA SER A 483 97.43 3.23 41.49
C SER A 483 98.27 2.76 42.67
N VAL A 484 97.95 1.61 43.25
CA VAL A 484 98.80 0.93 44.24
C VAL A 484 99.70 -0.07 43.49
N LYS A 485 101.03 0.07 43.66
CA LYS A 485 102.02 -0.72 42.90
C LYS A 485 102.18 -2.11 43.50
N ARG A 486 101.79 -3.15 42.76
CA ARG A 486 102.15 -4.55 43.07
C ARG A 486 103.66 -4.77 42.90
N LYS A 487 104.25 -5.56 43.78
CA LYS A 487 105.63 -6.05 43.67
C LYS A 487 105.61 -7.35 42.84
N ALA A 488 106.22 -7.34 41.67
CA ALA A 488 106.18 -8.44 40.70
C ALA A 488 107.17 -9.57 41.05
N GLY A 489 106.77 -10.80 40.75
CA GLY A 489 107.65 -11.98 40.65
C GLY A 489 106.94 -13.15 39.94
N ALA A 490 107.56 -13.60 38.85
CA ALA A 490 107.34 -14.83 38.05
C ALA A 490 106.05 -14.90 37.19
N GLU A 491 106.03 -15.32 35.91
CA GLU A 491 106.98 -15.56 34.82
C GLU A 491 106.08 -15.90 33.60
N ASP A 492 106.39 -15.37 32.42
CA ASP A 492 105.73 -15.65 31.11
C ASP A 492 106.48 -16.79 30.39
N GLU A 493 105.79 -17.61 29.58
CA GLU A 493 106.29 -18.23 28.32
C GLU A 493 105.13 -18.98 27.62
N GLN A 494 104.55 -18.45 26.52
CA GLN A 494 104.91 -18.57 25.08
C GLN A 494 104.64 -19.93 24.39
N SER A 495 103.85 -19.91 23.30
CA SER A 495 104.32 -20.31 21.94
C SER A 495 103.21 -20.21 20.86
N GLU A 496 103.63 -19.67 19.70
CA GLU A 496 103.00 -19.68 18.36
C GLU A 496 103.05 -21.12 17.76
N GLU A 497 102.46 -21.56 16.63
CA GLU A 497 102.16 -21.00 15.31
C GLU A 497 101.36 -22.06 14.47
N ALA A 498 100.86 -21.64 13.29
CA ALA A 498 100.61 -22.41 12.04
C ALA A 498 99.22 -23.07 11.71
N GLU A 499 98.45 -22.33 10.90
CA GLU A 499 97.96 -22.62 9.51
C GLU A 499 97.20 -23.92 9.08
N ARG A 500 96.10 -23.68 8.31
CA ARG A 500 95.46 -24.43 7.17
C ARG A 500 94.21 -25.33 7.37
N THR A 501 93.03 -24.70 7.11
CA THR A 501 91.89 -25.01 6.17
C THR A 501 91.77 -26.40 5.49
N PRO A 502 90.55 -26.92 5.15
CA PRO A 502 89.60 -26.23 4.25
C PRO A 502 88.07 -26.49 4.38
N GLY A 503 87.28 -25.48 4.01
CA GLY A 503 85.84 -25.61 3.72
C GLY A 503 85.58 -25.61 2.21
N LYS A 504 84.93 -26.67 1.73
CA LYS A 504 84.50 -26.88 0.33
C LYS A 504 82.97 -27.02 0.32
N LYS A 505 82.30 -26.29 -0.59
CA LYS A 505 81.16 -26.67 -1.49
C LYS A 505 79.97 -27.45 -0.91
N ASP A 506 78.69 -27.26 -1.26
CA ASP A 506 77.92 -26.70 -2.39
C ASP A 506 76.54 -26.27 -1.78
N GLY A 507 75.66 -25.44 -2.34
CA GLY A 507 75.42 -25.07 -3.72
C GLY A 507 74.25 -25.86 -4.36
N LYS A 508 72.97 -25.57 -4.02
CA LYS A 508 71.88 -25.19 -4.97
C LYS A 508 70.43 -25.38 -4.50
N ARG A 509 69.65 -24.32 -4.81
CA ARG A 509 68.28 -24.26 -5.41
C ARG A 509 67.08 -24.67 -4.55
N ASP A 510 65.92 -23.99 -4.63
CA ASP A 510 65.45 -22.94 -5.53
C ASP A 510 64.22 -22.23 -4.91
N ARG A 511 64.06 -20.92 -5.21
CA ARG A 511 62.81 -20.17 -5.51
C ARG A 511 61.64 -20.19 -4.48
N LYS A 512 60.87 -19.12 -4.24
CA LYS A 512 60.75 -17.74 -4.71
C LYS A 512 59.63 -17.12 -3.85
N GLY A 513 59.70 -15.84 -3.52
CA GLY A 513 58.55 -15.11 -2.95
C GLY A 513 59.00 -13.82 -2.27
N GLY A 514 59.01 -12.71 -3.02
CA GLY A 514 59.29 -11.38 -2.48
C GLY A 514 58.06 -10.49 -2.55
N SER A 515 57.98 -9.54 -1.62
CA SER A 515 57.43 -8.19 -1.85
C SER A 515 57.69 -7.31 -0.63
N THR A 516 58.38 -6.20 -0.87
CA THR A 516 58.62 -5.05 0.02
C THR A 516 57.32 -4.27 0.31
N PRO A 517 57.33 -3.41 1.34
CA PRO A 517 57.08 -2.00 1.04
C PRO A 517 58.00 -1.03 1.81
N GLY A 518 58.31 0.10 1.17
CA GLY A 518 58.94 1.26 1.79
C GLY A 518 57.91 2.36 2.07
N GLY A 519 58.09 3.06 3.19
CA GLY A 519 57.33 4.24 3.55
C GLY A 519 58.09 5.05 4.60
N HIS A 520 58.55 6.24 4.24
CA HIS A 520 59.32 7.16 5.08
C HIS A 520 58.47 8.38 5.48
N LYS A 521 58.34 8.54 6.81
CA LYS A 521 58.31 9.76 7.66
C LYS A 521 57.72 11.10 7.13
N SER A 522 56.75 11.61 7.90
CA SER A 522 56.41 13.04 8.10
C SER A 522 57.33 13.71 9.14
N PRO A 523 57.29 15.06 9.29
CA PRO A 523 56.80 15.61 10.58
C PRO A 523 56.11 17.01 10.52
N HIS A 524 55.39 17.33 11.62
CA HIS A 524 55.04 18.64 12.25
C HIS A 524 54.65 19.88 11.40
N GLY A 525 53.75 20.78 11.79
CA GLY A 525 52.97 21.04 13.00
C GLY A 525 52.37 22.47 12.97
N LYS A 526 51.29 22.68 13.75
CA LYS A 526 50.75 23.92 14.37
C LYS A 526 50.34 25.16 13.52
N SER A 527 49.13 25.63 13.84
CA SER A 527 48.41 26.88 13.49
C SER A 527 49.15 28.19 13.85
N PRO A 528 48.71 29.41 13.43
CA PRO A 528 47.49 30.05 13.97
C PRO A 528 46.69 31.05 13.07
N ALA A 529 45.45 31.29 13.49
CA ALA A 529 44.62 32.51 13.57
C ALA A 529 44.72 33.72 12.57
N SER A 530 43.52 34.09 12.08
CA SER A 530 42.85 35.42 12.10
C SER A 530 43.20 36.58 11.13
N HIS A 531 42.09 37.16 10.62
CA HIS A 531 41.86 38.52 10.04
C HIS A 531 42.51 38.84 8.67
N GLY A 532 41.87 39.46 7.67
CA GLY A 532 40.52 40.00 7.50
C GLY A 532 40.45 40.88 6.22
N LYS A 533 39.21 41.06 5.72
CA LYS A 533 38.67 42.16 4.88
C LYS A 533 38.80 42.20 3.34
N SER A 534 37.61 42.49 2.78
CA SER A 534 37.27 43.22 1.54
C SER A 534 37.37 42.41 0.24
N SER A 535 36.40 42.41 -0.68
CA SER A 535 35.54 43.52 -1.11
C SER A 535 34.24 43.03 -1.79
N SER A 536 33.28 43.96 -1.85
CA SER A 536 31.88 43.85 -2.29
C SER A 536 31.65 44.12 -3.79
N LYS A 537 30.61 43.49 -4.38
CA LYS A 537 29.54 44.10 -5.24
C LYS A 537 28.66 42.96 -5.79
N LYS A 538 27.40 42.76 -5.35
CA LYS A 538 26.13 43.45 -5.68
C LYS A 538 25.89 43.67 -7.18
N SER A 539 24.95 42.90 -7.74
CA SER A 539 23.96 43.40 -8.71
C SER A 539 22.54 42.98 -8.27
N LYS A 540 21.75 43.98 -7.90
CA LYS A 540 20.28 44.03 -8.06
C LYS A 540 20.02 44.28 -9.56
N GLY A 541 18.88 43.97 -10.19
CA GLY A 541 17.57 43.54 -9.74
C GLY A 541 16.51 44.07 -10.72
N GLY A 542 15.25 43.65 -10.56
CA GLY A 542 14.03 44.33 -11.05
C GLY A 542 13.68 44.08 -12.52
N LYS A 543 12.42 43.88 -12.91
CA LYS A 543 11.12 44.16 -12.27
C LYS A 543 10.15 43.00 -12.45
#